data_AF-A0AAI9SWK7-F1
#
_entry.id   AF-A0AAI9SWK7-F1
#
_cell.length_a   1.000
_cell.length_b   1.000
_cell.length_c   1.000
_cell.angle_alpha   90.00
_cell.angle_beta   90.00
_cell.angle_gamma   90.00
#
_symmetry.space_group_name_H-M   'P 1'
#
loop_
_entity.id
_entity.type
_entity.pdbx_description
1 polymer ?
#
loop_
_entity_poly.entity_id
_entity_poly.type
_entity_poly.pdbx_seq_one_letter_code
_entity_poly.pdbx_strand_id
1 'polypeptide(L)'
;MGVEVPMMVKSKESVTIGYTRNVITVLVIGLIAGLGFPLFLYTTRIYRADLPVEEIYNYDMNEIDFKVPILVDYEVDEEYLRSSFTRRYPEIKFWSLTFPEKVKGVGTETEAEAGAETEAEAGAETEADAGTAAGAAAGAASAAAPGYTLHIHNDTSDKFTVCGKTIDIYTRSSNVDSYISEVLFDNIFKSELDTLASIYKDEPINGVAIPYSETYNLVFSLFVANGKQINWEIQKSLNEHFQPVLDILADITEFRISTQVQYYSQLSSTTLQKNKTITQDELKTFINFEDWNLVNLDIHPTINFLCYIPNEPLYIENSESNSFLISQWGGVKILNRIPMMAKSTLGEKDLFQILNIFANQLLQLIGIPHPSSSSSSSSSLEIQLDSLKRILIYKNIKSSLSNLISLVKLSNSLNDITVPKETRDQVIKALNYMNIAKLEKSVKISAMAMDNSNKAFFEKKMVQQAYFPSEHKLAVFLPLLGPIGSIVVFSLLRLVKG
;
A
#
# COMPACT_ATOMS: atom_id res chain seq x y z
N MET A 1 20.21 31.21 -97.29
CA MET A 1 18.81 30.97 -96.87
C MET A 1 18.83 30.67 -95.37
N GLY A 2 18.64 31.71 -94.55
CA GLY A 2 18.40 31.55 -93.11
C GLY A 2 16.90 31.64 -92.87
N VAL A 3 16.34 30.64 -92.18
CA VAL A 3 14.92 30.60 -91.79
C VAL A 3 14.83 31.27 -90.41
N GLU A 4 14.22 32.46 -90.36
CA GLU A 4 13.89 33.13 -89.11
C GLU A 4 12.72 32.41 -88.41
N VAL A 5 12.92 32.09 -87.13
CA VAL A 5 11.90 31.54 -86.23
C VAL A 5 11.05 32.71 -85.71
N PRO A 6 9.71 32.69 -85.82
CA PRO A 6 8.89 33.76 -85.28
C PRO A 6 8.79 33.64 -83.74
N MET A 7 9.07 34.77 -83.08
CA MET A 7 8.95 34.93 -81.63
C MET A 7 7.51 34.71 -81.14
N MET A 8 7.37 33.86 -80.12
CA MET A 8 6.11 33.67 -79.40
C MET A 8 5.67 34.96 -78.69
N VAL A 9 4.54 35.52 -79.13
CA VAL A 9 3.89 36.68 -78.52
C VAL A 9 3.24 36.25 -77.20
N LYS A 10 3.64 36.90 -76.10
CA LYS A 10 3.07 36.71 -74.77
C LYS A 10 1.68 37.35 -74.74
N SER A 11 0.62 36.52 -74.68
CA SER A 11 -0.78 36.96 -74.54
C SER A 11 -0.94 37.84 -73.30
N LYS A 12 -1.37 39.10 -73.47
CA LYS A 12 -1.74 40.00 -72.36
C LYS A 12 -3.12 39.62 -71.87
N GLU A 13 -3.20 39.26 -70.59
CA GLU A 13 -4.43 38.90 -69.89
C GLU A 13 -5.42 40.09 -69.88
N SER A 14 -6.71 39.82 -70.10
CA SER A 14 -7.78 40.83 -70.05
C SER A 14 -7.92 41.41 -68.64
N VAL A 15 -8.06 42.73 -68.52
CA VAL A 15 -8.22 43.46 -67.24
C VAL A 15 -9.39 42.89 -66.40
N THR A 16 -10.45 42.44 -67.05
CA THR A 16 -11.63 41.84 -66.41
C THR A 16 -11.33 40.47 -65.80
N ILE A 17 -10.46 39.68 -66.43
CA ILE A 17 -10.01 38.36 -65.95
C ILE A 17 -9.11 38.54 -64.73
N GLY A 18 -8.19 39.51 -64.76
CA GLY A 18 -7.32 39.84 -63.63
C GLY A 18 -8.10 40.26 -62.38
N TYR A 19 -9.11 41.12 -62.54
CA TYR A 19 -9.98 41.55 -61.44
C TYR A 19 -10.78 40.38 -60.84
N THR A 20 -11.41 39.56 -61.68
CA THR A 20 -12.21 38.39 -61.24
C THR A 20 -11.34 37.39 -60.48
N ARG A 21 -10.13 37.13 -60.96
CA ARG A 21 -9.14 36.26 -60.28
C ARG A 21 -8.76 36.79 -58.90
N ASN A 22 -8.52 38.09 -58.77
CA ASN A 22 -8.15 38.69 -57.48
C ASN A 22 -9.31 38.61 -56.48
N VAL A 23 -10.55 38.83 -56.93
CA VAL A 23 -11.76 38.67 -56.09
C VAL A 23 -11.91 37.22 -55.61
N ILE A 24 -11.76 36.23 -56.49
CA ILE A 24 -11.81 34.81 -56.12
C ILE A 24 -10.69 34.47 -55.12
N THR A 25 -9.49 35.00 -55.34
CA THR A 25 -8.34 34.77 -54.45
C THR A 25 -8.61 35.30 -53.04
N VAL A 26 -9.14 36.52 -52.92
CA VAL A 26 -9.50 37.12 -51.62
C VAL A 26 -10.61 36.32 -50.94
N LEU A 27 -11.63 35.85 -51.68
CA LEU A 27 -12.69 35.00 -51.13
C LEU A 27 -12.17 33.66 -50.60
N VAL A 28 -11.29 32.99 -51.35
CA VAL A 28 -10.69 31.71 -50.94
C VAL A 28 -9.81 31.89 -49.71
N ILE A 29 -8.98 32.95 -49.67
CA ILE A 29 -8.17 33.28 -48.49
C ILE A 29 -9.06 33.61 -47.29
N GLY A 30 -10.14 34.37 -47.51
CA GLY A 30 -11.12 34.70 -46.47
C GLY A 30 -11.81 33.45 -45.91
N LEU A 31 -12.14 32.47 -46.74
CA LEU A 31 -12.74 31.20 -46.32
C LEU A 31 -11.73 30.34 -45.54
N ILE A 32 -10.50 30.23 -46.02
CA ILE A 32 -9.45 29.46 -45.34
C ILE A 32 -9.11 30.11 -43.98
N ALA A 33 -8.99 31.43 -43.91
CA ALA A 33 -8.72 32.13 -42.67
C ALA A 33 -9.92 32.13 -41.71
N GLY A 34 -11.15 32.26 -42.23
CA GLY A 34 -12.37 32.37 -41.43
C GLY A 34 -12.99 31.04 -40.98
N LEU A 35 -12.84 29.97 -41.76
CA LEU A 35 -13.40 28.64 -41.46
C LEU A 35 -12.31 27.57 -41.37
N GLY A 36 -11.37 27.53 -42.33
CA GLY A 36 -10.35 26.49 -42.40
C GLY A 36 -9.40 26.48 -41.20
N PHE A 37 -8.84 27.64 -40.85
CA PHE A 37 -7.88 27.79 -39.77
C PHE A 37 -8.51 27.58 -38.38
N PRO A 38 -9.69 28.17 -38.05
CA PRO A 38 -10.36 27.87 -36.79
C PRO A 38 -10.77 26.41 -36.65
N LEU A 39 -11.25 25.77 -37.74
CA LEU A 39 -11.61 24.35 -37.73
C LEU A 39 -10.36 23.47 -37.54
N PHE A 40 -9.25 23.82 -38.18
CA PHE A 40 -7.98 23.13 -38.00
C PHE A 40 -7.49 23.23 -36.54
N LEU A 41 -7.50 24.43 -35.94
CA LEU A 41 -7.14 24.61 -34.53
C LEU A 41 -8.09 23.87 -33.59
N TYR A 42 -9.38 23.85 -33.89
CA TYR A 42 -10.36 23.14 -33.06
C TYR A 42 -10.19 21.61 -33.13
N THR A 43 -9.97 21.07 -34.33
CA THR A 43 -9.80 19.62 -34.54
C THR A 43 -8.41 19.10 -34.13
N THR A 44 -7.40 19.96 -34.09
CA THR A 44 -6.05 19.62 -33.60
C THR A 44 -5.84 19.87 -32.11
N ARG A 45 -6.81 20.50 -31.43
CA ARG A 45 -6.76 20.69 -29.98
C ARG A 45 -6.84 19.34 -29.26
N ILE A 46 -5.93 19.18 -28.30
CA ILE A 46 -5.87 18.01 -27.44
C ILE A 46 -6.87 18.21 -26.30
N TYR A 47 -7.79 17.26 -26.14
CA TYR A 47 -8.73 17.28 -25.02
C TYR A 47 -8.00 17.05 -23.69
N ARG A 48 -8.31 17.88 -22.69
CA ARG A 48 -7.78 17.77 -21.33
C ARG A 48 -8.94 17.97 -20.35
N ALA A 49 -9.16 17.02 -19.46
CA ALA A 49 -10.10 17.15 -18.37
C ALA A 49 -9.51 18.04 -17.26
N ASP A 50 -10.34 18.88 -16.66
CA ASP A 50 -9.96 19.73 -15.53
C ASP A 50 -9.76 18.88 -14.28
N LEU A 51 -8.56 18.96 -13.69
CA LEU A 51 -8.24 18.31 -12.43
C LEU A 51 -8.57 19.23 -11.25
N PRO A 52 -8.98 18.70 -10.08
CA PRO A 52 -9.24 19.48 -8.87
C PRO A 52 -7.93 19.94 -8.21
N VAL A 53 -7.20 20.85 -8.89
CA VAL A 53 -5.85 21.27 -8.49
C VAL A 53 -5.82 21.98 -7.14
N GLU A 54 -6.81 22.83 -6.86
CA GLU A 54 -6.90 23.57 -5.59
C GLU A 54 -7.10 22.63 -4.41
N GLU A 55 -7.96 21.61 -4.56
CA GLU A 55 -8.22 20.62 -3.52
C GLU A 55 -6.97 19.78 -3.22
N ILE A 56 -6.22 19.39 -4.25
CA ILE A 56 -4.97 18.62 -4.09
C ILE A 56 -3.92 19.43 -3.34
N TYR A 57 -3.69 20.70 -3.70
CA TYR A 57 -2.65 21.51 -3.07
C TYR A 57 -3.02 21.99 -1.65
N ASN A 58 -4.31 22.17 -1.37
CA ASN A 58 -4.81 22.60 -0.07
C ASN A 58 -5.10 21.44 0.89
N TYR A 59 -4.82 20.19 0.50
CA TYR A 59 -5.06 19.04 1.36
C TYR A 59 -4.11 19.04 2.56
N ASP A 60 -4.66 19.23 3.76
CA ASP A 60 -3.89 19.23 5.01
C ASP A 60 -3.81 17.81 5.62
N MET A 61 -2.58 17.27 5.65
CA MET A 61 -2.28 15.99 6.26
C MET A 61 -2.45 16.00 7.79
N ASN A 62 -2.37 17.16 8.43
CA ASN A 62 -2.47 17.26 9.89
C ASN A 62 -3.88 16.99 10.42
N GLU A 63 -4.90 17.11 9.57
CA GLU A 63 -6.28 16.79 9.91
C GLU A 63 -6.53 15.29 10.15
N ILE A 64 -5.57 14.40 9.84
CA ILE A 64 -5.64 12.97 10.14
C ILE A 64 -5.57 12.70 11.65
N ASP A 65 -5.18 13.65 12.51
CA ASP A 65 -5.27 13.61 13.98
C ASP A 65 -5.63 12.24 14.61
N PHE A 66 -4.61 11.40 14.83
CA PHE A 66 -4.70 10.13 15.53
C PHE A 66 -4.74 10.39 17.04
N LYS A 67 -5.89 10.14 17.65
CA LYS A 67 -6.09 10.21 19.10
C LYS A 67 -6.01 8.81 19.68
N VAL A 68 -5.01 8.57 20.52
CA VAL A 68 -4.75 7.29 21.18
C VAL A 68 -5.36 7.36 22.59
N PRO A 69 -6.51 6.70 22.84
CA PRO A 69 -7.17 6.75 24.14
C PRO A 69 -6.46 5.85 25.16
N ILE A 70 -5.99 6.44 26.27
CA ILE A 70 -5.38 5.73 27.39
C ILE A 70 -6.24 5.94 28.65
N LEU A 71 -6.84 4.87 29.15
CA LEU A 71 -7.53 4.81 30.44
C LEU A 71 -6.48 4.63 31.53
N VAL A 72 -6.35 5.61 32.42
CA VAL A 72 -5.36 5.56 33.50
C VAL A 72 -6.07 5.46 34.85
N ASP A 73 -5.52 4.67 35.77
CA ASP A 73 -6.04 4.55 37.13
C ASP A 73 -5.48 5.56 38.14
N TYR A 74 -4.58 6.40 37.68
CA TYR A 74 -3.86 7.46 38.39
C TYR A 74 -4.11 8.84 37.75
N GLU A 75 -3.98 9.91 38.53
CA GLU A 75 -4.09 11.30 38.05
C GLU A 75 -2.79 11.69 37.34
N VAL A 76 -2.83 11.79 36.01
CA VAL A 76 -1.65 12.05 35.18
C VAL A 76 -1.58 13.52 34.81
N ASP A 77 -0.37 14.09 34.82
CA ASP A 77 -0.13 15.42 34.27
C ASP A 77 -0.10 15.36 32.72
N GLU A 78 -1.27 15.63 32.12
CA GLU A 78 -1.43 15.64 30.66
C GLU A 78 -0.54 16.69 29.96
N GLU A 79 -0.30 17.83 30.60
CA GLU A 79 0.52 18.91 30.03
C GLU A 79 2.00 18.50 30.01
N TYR A 80 2.45 17.82 31.06
CA TYR A 80 3.78 17.21 31.10
C TYR A 80 3.96 16.15 30.00
N LEU A 81 3.00 15.25 29.81
CA LEU A 81 3.11 14.23 28.76
C LEU A 81 3.07 14.85 27.35
N ARG A 82 2.22 15.85 27.12
CA ARG A 82 2.12 16.56 25.84
C ARG A 82 3.41 17.34 25.52
N SER A 83 3.98 18.02 26.50
CA SER A 83 5.25 18.74 26.33
C SER A 83 6.42 17.77 26.12
N SER A 84 6.43 16.64 26.84
CA SER A 84 7.38 15.54 26.68
C SER A 84 7.32 14.89 25.29
N PHE A 85 6.13 14.72 24.73
CA PHE A 85 5.93 14.26 23.36
C PHE A 85 6.44 15.29 22.34
N THR A 86 6.00 16.55 22.47
CA THR A 86 6.36 17.63 21.55
C THR A 86 7.87 17.89 21.51
N ARG A 87 8.56 17.69 22.64
CA ARG A 87 10.03 17.78 22.72
C ARG A 87 10.73 16.67 21.95
N ARG A 88 10.17 15.45 21.94
CA ARG A 88 10.73 14.28 21.23
C ARG A 88 10.42 14.33 19.74
N TYR A 89 9.19 14.69 19.37
CA TYR A 89 8.67 14.65 18.00
C TYR A 89 7.99 15.98 17.60
N PRO A 90 8.74 17.09 17.44
CA PRO A 90 8.17 18.42 17.19
C PRO A 90 7.43 18.55 15.85
N GLU A 91 7.77 17.71 14.87
CA GLU A 91 7.14 17.65 13.55
C GLU A 91 5.79 16.94 13.54
N ILE A 92 5.54 16.04 14.49
CA ILE A 92 4.33 15.20 14.52
C ILE A 92 3.22 15.97 15.25
N LYS A 93 2.31 16.58 14.49
CA LYS A 93 1.12 17.28 15.04
C LYS A 93 -0.17 16.47 14.94
N PHE A 94 -0.16 15.42 14.13
CA PHE A 94 -1.32 14.58 13.81
C PHE A 94 -1.42 13.34 14.71
N TRP A 95 -0.70 13.30 15.83
CA TRP A 95 -0.73 12.20 16.78
C TRP A 95 -0.75 12.74 18.21
N SER A 96 -1.64 12.22 19.04
CA SER A 96 -1.75 12.62 20.45
C SER A 96 -2.32 11.52 21.33
N LEU A 97 -1.99 11.59 22.63
CA LEU A 97 -2.65 10.80 23.65
C LEU A 97 -3.92 11.52 24.13
N THR A 98 -4.97 10.75 24.41
CA THR A 98 -6.21 11.26 25.01
C THR A 98 -6.56 10.43 26.23
N PHE A 99 -6.97 11.09 27.31
CA PHE A 99 -7.28 10.45 28.57
C PHE A 99 -8.78 10.57 28.84
N PRO A 100 -9.61 9.61 28.40
CA PRO A 100 -11.04 9.65 28.68
C PRO A 100 -11.28 9.48 30.19
N GLU A 101 -12.20 10.28 30.74
CA GLU A 101 -12.64 10.12 32.12
C GLU A 101 -13.22 8.71 32.33
N LYS A 102 -12.89 8.08 33.48
CA LYS A 102 -13.53 6.83 33.88
C LYS A 102 -15.04 7.06 33.90
N VAL A 103 -15.77 6.39 33.01
CA VAL A 103 -17.23 6.33 33.08
C VAL A 103 -17.58 5.75 34.45
N LYS A 104 -18.08 6.58 35.36
CA LYS A 104 -18.62 6.12 36.64
C LYS A 104 -19.76 5.17 36.32
N GLY A 105 -19.48 3.87 36.46
CA GLY A 105 -20.48 2.83 36.35
C GLY A 105 -21.63 3.11 37.30
N VAL A 106 -22.84 2.99 36.76
CA VAL A 106 -24.11 2.90 37.48
C VAL A 106 -23.92 2.00 38.71
N GLY A 107 -24.24 2.54 39.88
CA GLY A 107 -24.12 1.82 41.13
C GLY A 107 -25.04 0.61 41.17
N THR A 108 -24.48 -0.52 41.58
CA THR A 108 -25.22 -1.52 42.35
C THR A 108 -24.43 -1.77 43.61
N GLU A 109 -24.66 -0.90 44.59
CA GLU A 109 -24.65 -1.31 45.99
C GLU A 109 -25.78 -2.34 46.15
N THR A 110 -25.44 -3.58 46.44
CA THR A 110 -26.21 -4.34 47.42
C THR A 110 -25.34 -5.45 47.99
N GLU A 111 -25.03 -5.28 49.27
CA GLU A 111 -24.45 -6.28 50.13
C GLU A 111 -25.36 -7.52 50.24
N ALA A 112 -24.73 -8.59 50.68
CA ALA A 112 -25.27 -9.92 50.92
C ALA A 112 -26.51 -9.95 51.82
N GLU A 113 -27.44 -10.86 51.51
CA GLU A 113 -28.11 -11.63 52.54
C GLU A 113 -28.46 -13.04 52.04
N ALA A 114 -28.35 -13.98 52.96
CA ALA A 114 -28.36 -15.42 52.77
C ALA A 114 -29.79 -16.00 52.65
N GLY A 115 -29.89 -17.18 52.04
CA GLY A 115 -30.80 -18.22 52.52
C GLY A 115 -31.78 -18.83 51.52
N ALA A 116 -31.80 -20.16 51.58
CA ALA A 116 -32.92 -21.07 51.28
C ALA A 116 -33.14 -21.57 49.83
N GLU A 117 -32.73 -22.83 49.67
CA GLU A 117 -33.36 -23.93 48.93
C GLU A 117 -34.82 -23.72 48.49
N THR A 118 -35.17 -24.11 47.25
CA THR A 118 -36.12 -25.20 46.96
C THR A 118 -36.22 -25.53 45.47
N GLU A 119 -36.46 -26.81 45.23
CA GLU A 119 -36.64 -27.51 43.95
C GLU A 119 -37.91 -27.09 43.19
N ALA A 120 -37.92 -27.33 41.87
CA ALA A 120 -38.89 -28.16 41.14
C ALA A 120 -39.30 -27.59 39.77
N GLU A 121 -39.11 -28.45 38.74
CA GLU A 121 -40.00 -28.75 37.60
C GLU A 121 -40.50 -27.61 36.68
N ALA A 122 -40.84 -27.80 35.41
CA ALA A 122 -40.59 -28.75 34.34
C ALA A 122 -41.41 -28.19 33.14
N GLY A 123 -40.91 -28.33 31.91
CA GLY A 123 -41.73 -28.41 30.70
C GLY A 123 -42.29 -27.10 30.12
N ALA A 124 -41.89 -26.76 28.90
CA ALA A 124 -42.71 -27.04 27.71
C ALA A 124 -42.08 -26.37 26.47
N GLU A 125 -41.83 -27.20 25.48
CA GLU A 125 -41.50 -26.84 24.10
C GLU A 125 -42.72 -26.21 23.41
N THR A 126 -42.50 -25.28 22.48
CA THR A 126 -43.26 -25.23 21.22
C THR A 126 -42.52 -24.42 20.15
N GLU A 127 -42.44 -25.02 18.97
CA GLU A 127 -41.76 -24.56 17.75
C GLU A 127 -42.59 -23.56 16.92
N ALA A 128 -41.85 -22.88 16.03
CA ALA A 128 -42.20 -22.37 14.68
C ALA A 128 -43.19 -21.16 14.59
N ASP A 129 -42.91 -20.10 13.82
CA ASP A 129 -42.82 -20.09 12.35
C ASP A 129 -42.30 -18.73 11.85
N ALA A 130 -41.81 -18.73 10.62
CA ALA A 130 -41.17 -17.65 9.89
C ALA A 130 -42.17 -16.68 9.22
N GLY A 131 -41.73 -15.44 8.97
CA GLY A 131 -42.43 -14.55 8.03
C GLY A 131 -42.11 -13.05 8.13
N THR A 132 -41.03 -12.63 7.47
CA THR A 132 -40.90 -11.43 6.60
C THR A 132 -41.50 -10.08 7.03
N ALA A 133 -40.65 -9.06 7.26
CA ALA A 133 -40.53 -7.84 6.42
C ALA A 133 -39.85 -6.65 7.15
N ALA A 134 -38.78 -6.17 6.53
CA ALA A 134 -38.40 -4.76 6.30
C ALA A 134 -38.50 -3.72 7.44
N GLY A 135 -37.32 -3.15 7.76
CA GLY A 135 -37.16 -1.70 7.82
C GLY A 135 -37.17 -1.07 9.21
N ALA A 136 -35.99 -1.01 9.84
CA ALA A 136 -35.65 0.12 10.69
C ALA A 136 -34.12 0.23 10.80
N ALA A 137 -33.59 1.30 10.20
CA ALA A 137 -32.26 1.78 10.44
C ALA A 137 -32.11 2.10 11.94
N ALA A 138 -31.46 1.21 12.68
CA ALA A 138 -30.93 1.50 13.99
C ALA A 138 -29.46 1.86 13.78
N GLY A 139 -29.15 3.15 13.89
CA GLY A 139 -27.79 3.64 13.95
C GLY A 139 -27.05 2.91 15.06
N ALA A 140 -26.17 2.00 14.68
CA ALA A 140 -25.12 1.53 15.55
C ALA A 140 -24.20 2.72 15.78
N ALA A 141 -24.46 3.45 16.86
CA ALA A 141 -23.43 4.23 17.51
C ALA A 141 -22.26 3.28 17.73
N SER A 142 -21.20 3.48 16.93
CA SER A 142 -19.95 2.77 17.01
C SER A 142 -19.48 2.82 18.47
N ALA A 143 -19.60 1.69 19.17
CA ALA A 143 -19.05 1.54 20.50
C ALA A 143 -17.55 1.82 20.41
N ALA A 144 -17.10 2.89 21.05
CA ALA A 144 -15.71 3.27 21.09
C ALA A 144 -14.86 2.05 21.46
N ALA A 145 -13.91 1.70 20.59
CA ALA A 145 -12.99 0.60 20.82
C ALA A 145 -12.38 0.71 22.23
N PRO A 146 -12.17 -0.40 22.95
CA PRO A 146 -11.53 -0.36 24.26
C PRO A 146 -10.15 0.28 24.09
N GLY A 147 -9.97 1.45 24.71
CA GLY A 147 -8.69 2.15 24.73
C GLY A 147 -7.61 1.34 25.45
N TYR A 148 -6.36 1.80 25.36
CA TYR A 148 -5.27 1.23 26.13
C TYR A 148 -5.54 1.45 27.62
N THR A 149 -5.25 0.48 28.48
CA THR A 149 -5.40 0.63 29.92
C THR A 149 -4.04 0.70 30.57
N LEU A 150 -3.80 1.71 31.38
CA LEU A 150 -2.57 1.94 32.12
C LEU A 150 -2.85 1.76 33.61
N HIS A 151 -2.20 0.77 34.20
CA HIS A 151 -2.25 0.50 35.63
C HIS A 151 -0.94 0.85 36.28
N ILE A 152 -1.01 1.62 37.38
CA ILE A 152 0.18 2.04 38.11
C ILE A 152 0.22 1.36 39.48
N HIS A 153 1.28 0.59 39.69
CA HIS A 153 1.56 -0.16 40.90
C HIS A 153 2.79 0.42 41.60
N ASN A 154 2.73 0.54 42.92
CA ASN A 154 3.90 0.93 43.72
C ASN A 154 4.75 -0.32 44.01
N ASP A 155 6.00 -0.35 43.58
CA ASP A 155 6.92 -1.50 43.76
C ASP A 155 8.35 -1.03 44.09
N THR A 156 9.20 -1.98 44.46
CA THR A 156 10.60 -1.79 44.85
C THR A 156 11.54 -1.50 43.67
N SER A 157 11.15 -1.84 42.45
CA SER A 157 11.93 -1.67 41.22
C SER A 157 11.06 -1.13 40.08
N ASP A 158 11.63 -0.24 39.28
CA ASP A 158 11.00 0.25 38.06
C ASP A 158 10.98 -0.84 36.98
N LYS A 159 9.78 -1.31 36.63
CA LYS A 159 9.55 -2.29 35.56
C LYS A 159 8.18 -2.04 34.94
N PHE A 160 7.98 -2.50 33.71
CA PHE A 160 6.67 -2.49 33.09
C PHE A 160 6.38 -3.82 32.39
N THR A 161 5.13 -4.22 32.37
CA THR A 161 4.65 -5.42 31.66
C THR A 161 3.49 -5.05 30.76
N VAL A 162 3.38 -5.72 29.62
CA VAL A 162 2.34 -5.47 28.62
C VAL A 162 1.60 -6.76 28.34
N CYS A 163 0.28 -6.75 28.47
CA CYS A 163 -0.60 -7.88 28.16
C CYS A 163 -1.82 -7.38 27.39
N GLY A 164 -1.99 -7.81 26.14
CA GLY A 164 -3.01 -7.24 25.25
C GLY A 164 -2.87 -5.71 25.18
N LYS A 165 -3.93 -4.96 25.42
CA LYS A 165 -3.91 -3.48 25.50
C LYS A 165 -3.69 -2.92 26.91
N THR A 166 -3.34 -3.77 27.87
CA THR A 166 -3.07 -3.38 29.26
C THR A 166 -1.57 -3.22 29.47
N ILE A 167 -1.20 -2.09 30.06
CA ILE A 167 0.17 -1.70 30.39
C ILE A 167 0.23 -1.53 31.91
N ASP A 168 0.92 -2.44 32.59
CA ASP A 168 1.18 -2.33 34.02
C ASP A 168 2.56 -1.71 34.23
N ILE A 169 2.58 -0.57 34.92
CA ILE A 169 3.80 0.14 35.32
C ILE A 169 3.99 -0.08 36.82
N TYR A 170 5.14 -0.62 37.18
CA TYR A 170 5.56 -0.77 38.57
C TYR A 170 6.66 0.24 38.81
N THR A 171 6.47 1.18 39.73
CA THR A 171 7.48 2.22 39.97
C THR A 171 7.67 2.51 41.45
N ARG A 172 8.91 2.87 41.79
CA ARG A 172 9.29 3.46 43.08
C ARG A 172 9.44 4.98 43.01
N SER A 173 9.44 5.54 41.80
CA SER A 173 9.75 6.94 41.54
C SER A 173 8.74 7.88 42.20
N SER A 174 9.23 8.97 42.78
CA SER A 174 8.37 10.09 43.20
C SER A 174 7.79 10.87 42.01
N ASN A 175 8.39 10.73 40.82
CA ASN A 175 7.94 11.35 39.59
C ASN A 175 7.44 10.25 38.64
N VAL A 176 6.17 9.89 38.82
CA VAL A 176 5.50 8.83 38.08
C VAL A 176 5.31 9.23 36.61
N ASP A 177 4.95 10.49 36.34
CA ASP A 177 4.68 10.99 34.98
C ASP A 177 5.91 10.92 34.06
N SER A 178 7.10 11.19 34.59
CA SER A 178 8.36 11.02 33.85
C SER A 178 8.57 9.57 33.41
N TYR A 179 8.27 8.61 34.29
CA TYR A 179 8.43 7.20 33.96
C TYR A 179 7.33 6.71 33.01
N ILE A 180 6.08 7.17 33.17
CA ILE A 180 5.01 6.94 32.19
C ILE A 180 5.45 7.45 30.81
N SER A 181 6.01 8.65 30.71
CA SER A 181 6.49 9.21 29.45
C SER A 181 7.56 8.32 28.79
N GLU A 182 8.49 7.78 29.56
CA GLU A 182 9.55 6.89 29.06
C GLU A 182 8.97 5.56 28.57
N VAL A 183 8.07 4.95 29.35
CA VAL A 183 7.41 3.69 28.98
C VAL A 183 6.59 3.87 27.71
N LEU A 184 5.76 4.91 27.63
CA LEU A 184 4.88 5.13 26.47
C LEU A 184 5.66 5.51 25.20
N PHE A 185 6.54 6.50 25.26
CA PHE A 185 7.17 7.05 24.04
C PHE A 185 8.49 6.37 23.69
N ASP A 186 9.29 5.93 24.66
CA ASP A 186 10.62 5.39 24.40
C ASP A 186 10.61 3.85 24.31
N ASN A 187 9.51 3.20 24.68
CA ASN A 187 9.34 1.75 24.57
C ASN A 187 8.13 1.34 23.73
N ILE A 188 6.91 1.70 24.14
CA ILE A 188 5.68 1.15 23.54
C ILE A 188 5.43 1.70 22.14
N PHE A 189 5.39 3.03 21.99
CA PHE A 189 5.07 3.70 20.72
C PHE A 189 6.31 4.16 19.95
N LYS A 190 7.51 3.88 20.43
CA LYS A 190 8.76 4.33 19.81
C LYS A 190 8.87 3.95 18.34
N SER A 191 8.67 2.67 18.03
CA SER A 191 8.77 2.16 16.65
C SER A 191 7.75 2.81 15.70
N GLU A 192 6.54 3.10 16.21
CA GLU A 192 5.50 3.79 15.46
C GLU A 192 5.90 5.23 15.18
N LEU A 193 6.28 5.97 16.22
CA LEU A 193 6.60 7.39 16.15
C LEU A 193 7.85 7.66 15.30
N ASP A 194 8.89 6.82 15.45
CA ASP A 194 10.10 6.90 14.62
C ASP A 194 9.76 6.66 13.14
N THR A 195 8.91 5.66 12.85
CA THR A 195 8.48 5.37 11.48
C THR A 195 7.63 6.52 10.91
N LEU A 196 6.70 7.06 11.68
CA LEU A 196 5.89 8.21 11.26
C LEU A 196 6.73 9.46 11.03
N ALA A 197 7.75 9.71 11.86
CA ALA A 197 8.68 10.83 11.69
C ALA A 197 9.48 10.68 10.39
N SER A 198 10.01 9.49 10.10
CA SER A 198 10.71 9.22 8.83
C SER A 198 9.79 9.36 7.62
N ILE A 199 8.54 8.86 7.71
CA ILE A 199 7.55 9.05 6.64
C ILE A 199 7.27 10.54 6.46
N TYR A 200 7.09 11.32 7.53
CA TYR A 200 6.85 12.76 7.43
C TYR A 200 7.98 13.48 6.69
N LYS A 201 9.24 13.15 7.00
CA LYS A 201 10.45 13.75 6.40
C LYS A 201 10.81 13.22 5.00
N ASP A 202 10.04 12.27 4.46
CA ASP A 202 10.36 11.58 3.19
C ASP A 202 11.71 10.85 3.23
N GLU A 203 12.11 10.36 4.40
CA GLU A 203 13.33 9.57 4.57
C GLU A 203 13.14 8.11 4.13
N PRO A 204 14.16 7.46 3.56
CA PRO A 204 14.07 6.07 3.15
C PRO A 204 13.92 5.15 4.37
N ILE A 205 12.81 4.42 4.41
CA ILE A 205 12.57 3.40 5.43
C ILE A 205 13.32 2.14 5.01
N ASN A 206 14.54 1.95 5.51
CA ASN A 206 15.29 0.71 5.33
C ASN A 206 14.67 -0.38 6.20
N GLY A 207 13.63 -1.03 5.69
CA GLY A 207 12.85 -2.03 6.39
C GLY A 207 12.93 -3.42 5.76
N VAL A 208 12.79 -4.44 6.60
CA VAL A 208 12.52 -5.83 6.19
C VAL A 208 11.15 -5.94 5.49
N ALA A 209 10.25 -5.01 5.81
CA ALA A 209 8.85 -5.02 5.38
C ALA A 209 8.66 -4.84 3.87
N ILE A 210 7.66 -5.53 3.34
CA ILE A 210 7.20 -5.45 1.96
C ILE A 210 6.34 -4.17 1.80
N PRO A 211 6.38 -3.51 0.63
CA PRO A 211 5.43 -2.44 0.32
C PRO A 211 3.99 -2.89 0.52
N TYR A 212 3.16 -2.03 1.12
CA TYR A 212 1.77 -2.32 1.40
C TYR A 212 0.99 -2.65 0.11
N SER A 213 0.16 -3.68 0.17
CA SER A 213 -0.79 -4.08 -0.87
C SER A 213 -2.10 -4.52 -0.21
N GLU A 214 -3.23 -4.26 -0.85
CA GLU A 214 -4.54 -4.72 -0.37
C GLU A 214 -4.64 -6.25 -0.35
N THR A 215 -3.95 -6.91 -1.28
CA THR A 215 -3.93 -8.37 -1.40
C THR A 215 -2.49 -8.86 -1.55
N TYR A 216 -2.16 -9.93 -0.82
CA TYR A 216 -0.89 -10.65 -0.92
C TYR A 216 -1.12 -12.11 -1.27
N ASN A 217 -0.23 -12.66 -2.08
CA ASN A 217 -0.16 -14.10 -2.34
C ASN A 217 0.84 -14.74 -1.38
N LEU A 218 0.43 -15.77 -0.64
CA LEU A 218 1.28 -16.55 0.25
C LEU A 218 1.57 -17.90 -0.42
N VAL A 219 2.82 -18.15 -0.78
CA VAL A 219 3.22 -19.39 -1.46
C VAL A 219 4.04 -20.26 -0.52
N PHE A 220 3.46 -21.37 -0.06
CA PHE A 220 4.16 -22.37 0.75
C PHE A 220 4.77 -23.45 -0.14
N SER A 221 6.09 -23.55 -0.13
CA SER A 221 6.86 -24.42 -1.00
C SER A 221 7.62 -25.46 -0.18
N LEU A 222 7.47 -26.74 -0.51
CA LEU A 222 8.32 -27.81 0.04
C LEU A 222 9.33 -28.25 -1.01
N PHE A 223 10.61 -27.98 -0.78
CA PHE A 223 11.70 -28.35 -1.66
C PHE A 223 12.51 -29.49 -1.08
N VAL A 224 12.71 -30.51 -1.90
CA VAL A 224 13.49 -31.69 -1.54
C VAL A 224 14.69 -31.77 -2.46
N ALA A 225 15.89 -31.79 -1.89
CA ALA A 225 17.15 -31.82 -2.65
C ALA A 225 17.34 -33.10 -3.48
N ASN A 226 16.70 -34.20 -3.06
CA ASN A 226 16.73 -35.49 -3.73
C ASN A 226 15.36 -35.83 -4.34
N GLY A 227 15.30 -36.95 -5.05
CA GLY A 227 14.06 -37.48 -5.62
C GLY A 227 13.17 -38.26 -4.65
N LYS A 228 13.43 -38.20 -3.33
CA LYS A 228 12.60 -38.94 -2.37
C LYS A 228 11.23 -38.27 -2.29
N GLN A 229 10.18 -39.06 -2.49
CA GLN A 229 8.80 -38.59 -2.40
C GLN A 229 8.44 -38.32 -0.94
N ILE A 230 8.61 -37.08 -0.52
CA ILE A 230 8.17 -36.55 0.76
C ILE A 230 6.88 -35.78 0.50
N ASN A 231 5.80 -36.18 1.17
CA ASN A 231 4.55 -35.44 1.14
C ASN A 231 4.34 -34.71 2.46
N TRP A 232 3.41 -33.76 2.50
CA TRP A 232 3.05 -33.00 3.69
C TRP A 232 1.54 -32.80 3.75
N GLU A 233 0.96 -32.86 4.95
CA GLU A 233 -0.46 -32.58 5.17
C GLU A 233 -0.68 -31.09 5.44
N ILE A 234 -0.10 -30.24 4.59
CA ILE A 234 0.00 -28.79 4.82
C ILE A 234 -1.36 -28.11 4.88
N GLN A 235 -2.34 -28.56 4.09
CA GLN A 235 -3.67 -27.94 3.99
C GLN A 235 -4.41 -27.96 5.33
N LYS A 236 -4.38 -29.10 6.04
CA LYS A 236 -4.97 -29.22 7.37
C LYS A 236 -4.26 -28.31 8.36
N SER A 237 -2.92 -28.36 8.39
CA SER A 237 -2.13 -27.55 9.33
C SER A 237 -2.22 -26.05 9.08
N LEU A 238 -2.37 -25.60 7.83
CA LEU A 238 -2.60 -24.20 7.50
C LEU A 238 -3.92 -23.70 8.09
N ASN A 239 -5.00 -24.46 7.90
CA ASN A 239 -6.31 -24.09 8.42
C ASN A 239 -6.35 -24.06 9.96
N GLU A 240 -5.66 -24.99 10.62
CA GLU A 240 -5.67 -25.09 12.09
C GLU A 240 -4.73 -24.08 12.77
N HIS A 241 -3.52 -23.87 12.22
CA HIS A 241 -2.45 -23.16 12.93
C HIS A 241 -2.06 -21.82 12.31
N PHE A 242 -2.31 -21.62 11.02
CA PHE A 242 -1.89 -20.40 10.31
C PHE A 242 -3.06 -19.46 10.02
N GLN A 243 -4.25 -20.00 9.75
CA GLN A 243 -5.46 -19.21 9.50
C GLN A 243 -5.78 -18.20 10.61
N PRO A 244 -5.64 -18.52 11.92
CA PRO A 244 -5.90 -17.54 12.98
C PRO A 244 -5.02 -16.29 12.87
N VAL A 245 -3.77 -16.44 12.38
CA VAL A 245 -2.86 -15.30 12.15
C VAL A 245 -3.36 -14.43 11.01
N LEU A 246 -3.90 -15.04 9.96
CA LEU A 246 -4.48 -14.32 8.82
C LEU A 246 -5.78 -13.62 9.19
N ASP A 247 -6.60 -14.23 10.04
CA ASP A 247 -7.86 -13.65 10.51
C ASP A 247 -7.62 -12.36 11.31
N ILE A 248 -6.57 -12.34 12.14
CA ILE A 248 -6.15 -11.13 12.88
C ILE A 248 -5.75 -10.00 11.91
N LEU A 249 -5.19 -10.34 10.75
CA LEU A 249 -4.71 -9.39 9.75
C LEU A 249 -5.75 -9.05 8.68
N ALA A 250 -6.92 -9.70 8.68
CA ALA A 250 -7.95 -9.56 7.64
C ALA A 250 -8.57 -8.14 7.58
N ASP A 251 -8.46 -7.37 8.67
CA ASP A 251 -8.84 -5.95 8.72
C ASP A 251 -7.85 -5.04 8.00
N ILE A 252 -6.62 -5.51 7.80
CA ILE A 252 -5.53 -4.75 7.20
C ILE A 252 -5.37 -5.14 5.73
N THR A 253 -5.22 -6.44 5.44
CA THR A 253 -4.95 -6.96 4.09
C THR A 253 -5.56 -8.34 3.85
N GLU A 254 -5.88 -8.64 2.60
CA GLU A 254 -6.34 -9.96 2.16
C GLU A 254 -5.15 -10.86 1.80
N PHE A 255 -5.20 -12.14 2.19
CA PHE A 255 -4.18 -13.13 1.87
C PHE A 255 -4.76 -14.28 1.07
N ARG A 256 -4.06 -14.65 -0.01
CA ARG A 256 -4.41 -15.81 -0.85
C ARG A 256 -3.33 -16.87 -0.74
N ILE A 257 -3.70 -18.05 -0.25
CA ILE A 257 -2.74 -19.12 0.00
C ILE A 257 -2.62 -20.03 -1.23
N SER A 258 -1.38 -20.35 -1.59
CA SER A 258 -1.03 -21.36 -2.58
C SER A 258 0.03 -22.30 -2.00
N THR A 259 -0.02 -23.59 -2.35
CA THR A 259 0.94 -24.59 -1.87
C THR A 259 1.56 -25.34 -3.03
N GLN A 260 2.86 -25.59 -2.97
CA GLN A 260 3.58 -26.35 -3.99
C GLN A 260 4.64 -27.28 -3.38
N VAL A 261 4.95 -28.37 -4.10
CA VAL A 261 6.01 -29.32 -3.75
C VAL A 261 6.92 -29.49 -4.96
N GLN A 262 8.22 -29.29 -4.77
CA GLN A 262 9.23 -29.44 -5.83
C GLN A 262 10.30 -30.45 -5.39
N TYR A 263 10.55 -31.42 -6.26
CA TYR A 263 11.59 -32.43 -6.08
C TYR A 263 12.80 -32.07 -6.93
N TYR A 264 13.98 -32.57 -6.55
CA TYR A 264 15.25 -32.33 -7.24
C TYR A 264 15.69 -30.86 -7.24
N SER A 265 15.27 -30.07 -6.25
CA SER A 265 15.73 -28.70 -6.08
C SER A 265 17.11 -28.70 -5.41
N GLN A 266 18.18 -28.75 -6.19
CA GLN A 266 19.54 -28.65 -5.66
C GLN A 266 19.89 -27.19 -5.36
N LEU A 267 20.56 -26.94 -4.23
CA LEU A 267 21.21 -25.64 -3.99
C LEU A 267 22.40 -25.51 -4.95
N SER A 268 22.56 -24.33 -5.58
CA SER A 268 23.71 -24.03 -6.44
C SER A 268 25.01 -24.18 -5.65
N SER A 269 25.69 -25.30 -5.86
CA SER A 269 26.75 -25.83 -5.01
C SER A 269 28.13 -25.46 -5.56
N THR A 270 28.74 -24.41 -5.01
CA THR A 270 30.19 -24.22 -5.15
C THR A 270 30.91 -24.15 -3.78
N THR A 271 30.22 -23.75 -2.71
CA THR A 271 30.84 -23.50 -1.38
C THR A 271 30.49 -24.55 -0.31
N LEU A 272 29.46 -25.37 -0.54
CA LEU A 272 28.97 -26.42 0.37
C LEU A 272 29.99 -27.53 0.70
N GLN A 273 31.11 -27.60 -0.03
CA GLN A 273 32.07 -28.68 0.10
C GLN A 273 33.09 -28.51 1.25
N LYS A 274 33.10 -27.38 1.99
CA LYS A 274 34.10 -27.16 3.05
C LYS A 274 33.57 -27.06 4.48
N ASN A 275 32.40 -26.45 4.71
CA ASN A 275 31.80 -26.36 6.05
C ASN A 275 30.29 -26.64 5.97
N LYS A 276 29.74 -27.42 6.91
CA LYS A 276 28.29 -27.73 7.02
C LYS A 276 27.44 -26.55 7.53
N THR A 277 28.05 -25.37 7.60
CA THR A 277 27.44 -24.16 8.12
C THR A 277 27.48 -23.08 7.04
N ILE A 278 26.34 -22.41 6.81
CA ILE A 278 26.23 -21.32 5.84
C ILE A 278 25.83 -20.02 6.55
N THR A 279 26.38 -18.90 6.10
CA THR A 279 26.00 -17.55 6.54
C THR A 279 24.69 -17.10 5.88
N GLN A 280 23.90 -16.26 6.58
CA GLN A 280 22.61 -15.79 6.05
C GLN A 280 22.73 -15.02 4.71
N ASP A 281 23.85 -14.35 4.47
CA ASP A 281 24.07 -13.58 3.23
C ASP A 281 24.42 -14.46 2.03
N GLU A 282 25.16 -15.55 2.24
CA GLU A 282 25.37 -16.56 1.20
C GLU A 282 24.04 -17.27 0.85
N LEU A 283 23.18 -17.51 1.84
CA LEU A 283 21.82 -18.07 1.67
C LEU A 283 20.88 -17.24 0.80
N LYS A 284 20.98 -15.91 0.83
CA LYS A 284 20.22 -15.04 -0.10
C LYS A 284 20.65 -15.26 -1.55
N THR A 285 21.92 -15.56 -1.77
CA THR A 285 22.49 -15.85 -3.10
C THR A 285 22.16 -17.26 -3.58
N PHE A 286 21.80 -18.18 -2.66
CA PHE A 286 21.45 -19.56 -2.98
C PHE A 286 20.01 -19.77 -3.45
N ILE A 287 19.13 -18.78 -3.32
CA ILE A 287 17.80 -18.83 -3.95
C ILE A 287 17.99 -18.60 -5.44
N ASN A 288 18.02 -19.68 -6.22
CA ASN A 288 18.03 -19.56 -7.67
C ASN A 288 16.61 -19.26 -8.17
N PHE A 289 16.27 -17.98 -8.27
CA PHE A 289 14.98 -17.51 -8.77
C PHE A 289 14.68 -17.97 -10.21
N GLU A 290 15.69 -18.33 -11.00
CA GLU A 290 15.52 -18.79 -12.38
C GLU A 290 15.19 -20.29 -12.48
N ASP A 291 15.72 -21.12 -11.56
CA ASP A 291 15.51 -22.58 -11.58
C ASP A 291 14.28 -23.03 -10.77
N TRP A 292 13.85 -22.22 -9.82
CA TRP A 292 12.72 -22.52 -8.96
C TRP A 292 11.49 -21.91 -9.64
N ASN A 293 10.70 -22.75 -10.33
CA ASN A 293 9.43 -22.37 -10.98
C ASN A 293 8.38 -21.93 -9.94
N LEU A 294 8.65 -20.86 -9.21
CA LEU A 294 7.75 -20.28 -8.23
C LEU A 294 6.51 -19.79 -8.97
N VAL A 295 5.33 -20.25 -8.56
CA VAL A 295 4.06 -19.83 -9.13
C VAL A 295 3.84 -18.34 -8.82
N ASN A 296 4.23 -17.48 -9.76
CA ASN A 296 4.06 -16.02 -9.71
C ASN A 296 3.26 -15.55 -10.93
N LEU A 297 2.05 -16.09 -11.11
CA LEU A 297 1.20 -15.79 -12.27
C LEU A 297 0.21 -14.64 -12.02
N ASP A 298 0.32 -13.95 -10.90
CA ASP A 298 -0.67 -12.98 -10.43
C ASP A 298 -0.10 -11.55 -10.36
N ILE A 299 -1.00 -10.57 -10.37
CA ILE A 299 -0.70 -9.12 -10.34
C ILE A 299 -0.31 -8.68 -8.92
N HIS A 300 -0.70 -9.45 -7.90
CA HIS A 300 -0.48 -9.14 -6.50
C HIS A 300 0.90 -9.60 -6.01
N PRO A 301 1.54 -8.85 -5.08
CA PRO A 301 2.84 -9.22 -4.52
C PRO A 301 2.81 -10.57 -3.80
N THR A 302 3.86 -11.36 -4.01
CA THR A 302 3.99 -12.71 -3.47
C THR A 302 4.99 -12.77 -2.32
N ILE A 303 4.58 -13.38 -1.21
CA ILE A 303 5.42 -13.75 -0.06
C ILE A 303 5.68 -15.25 -0.13
N ASN A 304 6.95 -15.63 -0.16
CA ASN A 304 7.36 -17.03 -0.32
C ASN A 304 7.78 -17.64 1.01
N PHE A 305 7.16 -18.75 1.39
CA PHE A 305 7.56 -19.55 2.54
C PHE A 305 8.11 -20.89 2.07
N LEU A 306 9.41 -21.09 2.25
CA LEU A 306 10.12 -22.24 1.71
C LEU A 306 10.59 -23.17 2.84
N CYS A 307 10.12 -24.42 2.81
CA CYS A 307 10.69 -25.49 3.60
C CYS A 307 11.67 -26.29 2.72
N TYR A 308 12.95 -26.31 3.07
CA TYR A 308 13.98 -27.02 2.33
C TYR A 308 14.50 -28.22 3.11
N ILE A 309 14.49 -29.40 2.47
CA ILE A 309 15.04 -30.64 3.00
C ILE A 309 16.33 -30.98 2.23
N PRO A 310 17.51 -30.78 2.84
CA PRO A 310 18.79 -31.03 2.18
C PRO A 310 19.10 -32.53 2.10
N ASN A 311 20.05 -32.90 1.23
CA ASN A 311 20.57 -34.27 1.17
C ASN A 311 21.52 -34.58 2.35
N GLU A 312 22.32 -33.60 2.74
CA GLU A 312 23.20 -33.65 3.92
C GLU A 312 22.78 -32.57 4.93
N PRO A 313 22.91 -32.79 6.26
CA PRO A 313 22.50 -31.81 7.25
C PRO A 313 23.19 -30.46 7.05
N LEU A 314 22.37 -29.41 6.98
CA LEU A 314 22.79 -28.04 6.69
C LEU A 314 22.37 -27.11 7.83
N TYR A 315 23.32 -26.40 8.41
CA TYR A 315 23.07 -25.49 9.53
C TYR A 315 23.34 -24.04 9.15
N ILE A 316 22.52 -23.13 9.66
CA ILE A 316 22.69 -21.69 9.47
C ILE A 316 23.47 -21.13 10.66
N GLU A 317 24.48 -20.30 10.39
CA GLU A 317 25.22 -19.60 11.46
C GLU A 317 24.28 -18.69 12.27
N ASN A 318 24.41 -18.74 13.61
CA ASN A 318 23.64 -17.92 14.55
C ASN A 318 22.10 -18.08 14.48
N SER A 319 21.60 -19.21 13.98
CA SER A 319 20.16 -19.50 13.94
C SER A 319 19.81 -20.71 14.80
N GLU A 320 19.13 -20.48 15.92
CA GLU A 320 18.65 -21.56 16.79
C GLU A 320 17.57 -22.42 16.10
N SER A 321 16.75 -21.77 15.27
CA SER A 321 15.64 -22.42 14.57
C SER A 321 16.02 -22.89 13.17
N ASN A 322 17.28 -22.79 12.74
CA ASN A 322 17.71 -23.14 11.38
C ASN A 322 16.81 -22.52 10.27
N SER A 323 16.40 -21.27 10.50
CA SER A 323 15.56 -20.50 9.58
C SER A 323 16.12 -19.10 9.40
N PHE A 324 15.78 -18.46 8.29
CA PHE A 324 16.16 -17.09 8.00
C PHE A 324 15.06 -16.38 7.20
N LEU A 325 15.07 -15.05 7.29
CA LEU A 325 14.16 -14.17 6.57
C LEU A 325 14.92 -13.41 5.49
N ILE A 326 14.30 -13.28 4.32
CA ILE A 326 14.78 -12.48 3.22
C ILE A 326 13.86 -11.28 3.10
N SER A 327 14.41 -10.09 3.35
CA SER A 327 13.70 -8.82 3.27
C SER A 327 12.96 -8.71 1.95
N GLN A 328 11.70 -8.29 2.03
CA GLN A 328 10.83 -8.08 0.88
C GLN A 328 10.51 -9.31 0.01
N TRP A 329 10.90 -10.52 0.43
CA TRP A 329 10.65 -11.75 -0.34
C TRP A 329 9.89 -12.81 0.43
N GLY A 330 10.33 -13.14 1.65
CA GLY A 330 9.81 -14.33 2.31
C GLY A 330 10.74 -14.97 3.32
N GLY A 331 10.31 -16.13 3.80
CA GLY A 331 10.97 -16.91 4.84
C GLY A 331 11.44 -18.28 4.36
N VAL A 332 12.58 -18.72 4.85
CA VAL A 332 13.12 -20.05 4.53
C VAL A 332 13.44 -20.81 5.81
N LYS A 333 13.01 -22.07 5.86
CA LYS A 333 13.29 -23.00 6.96
C LYS A 333 13.99 -24.24 6.41
N ILE A 334 15.16 -24.55 6.96
CA ILE A 334 15.91 -25.75 6.62
C ILE A 334 15.57 -26.85 7.61
N LEU A 335 15.01 -27.95 7.11
CA LEU A 335 14.63 -29.10 7.91
C LEU A 335 15.63 -30.25 7.68
N ASN A 336 16.56 -30.41 8.63
CA ASN A 336 17.53 -31.50 8.63
C ASN A 336 16.88 -32.82 9.08
N ARG A 337 16.07 -33.41 8.21
CA ARG A 337 15.51 -34.75 8.41
C ARG A 337 16.21 -35.74 7.50
N ILE A 338 16.73 -36.83 8.07
CA ILE A 338 17.20 -37.98 7.30
C ILE A 338 15.99 -38.86 7.01
N PRO A 339 15.49 -38.95 5.76
CA PRO A 339 14.33 -39.78 5.47
C PRO A 339 14.78 -41.25 5.52
N MET A 340 14.56 -41.90 6.67
CA MET A 340 14.87 -43.33 6.90
C MET A 340 13.95 -44.26 6.08
N MET A 341 12.84 -43.77 5.53
CA MET A 341 11.94 -44.55 4.67
C MET A 341 11.54 -43.78 3.40
N ALA A 342 11.30 -44.52 2.32
CA ALA A 342 11.03 -43.99 0.97
C ALA A 342 9.66 -43.28 0.78
N LYS A 343 8.88 -43.10 1.86
CA LYS A 343 7.57 -42.42 1.88
C LYS A 343 7.31 -41.78 3.25
N SER A 344 8.16 -40.85 3.67
CA SER A 344 7.92 -40.11 4.92
C SER A 344 7.00 -38.92 4.66
N THR A 345 5.87 -38.85 5.36
CA THR A 345 5.00 -37.66 5.38
C THR A 345 5.45 -36.73 6.51
N LEU A 346 5.51 -35.43 6.26
CA LEU A 346 5.65 -34.42 7.32
C LEU A 346 4.35 -34.39 8.13
N GLY A 347 4.43 -34.77 9.39
CA GLY A 347 3.29 -34.81 10.30
C GLY A 347 2.99 -33.44 10.92
N GLU A 348 1.86 -33.35 11.61
CA GLU A 348 1.32 -32.12 12.21
C GLU A 348 2.31 -31.41 13.14
N LYS A 349 3.08 -32.17 13.96
CA LYS A 349 4.06 -31.59 14.90
C LYS A 349 5.20 -30.85 14.19
N ASP A 350 5.69 -31.42 13.09
CA ASP A 350 6.78 -30.81 12.31
C ASP A 350 6.26 -29.55 11.61
N LEU A 351 5.06 -29.64 11.02
CA LEU A 351 4.40 -28.52 10.34
C LEU A 351 4.04 -27.39 11.30
N PHE A 352 3.58 -27.69 12.51
CA PHE A 352 3.29 -26.69 13.53
C PHE A 352 4.50 -25.80 13.84
N GLN A 353 5.67 -26.41 14.04
CA GLN A 353 6.91 -25.64 14.30
C GLN A 353 7.30 -24.78 13.10
N ILE A 354 7.17 -25.32 11.89
CA ILE A 354 7.49 -24.60 10.64
C ILE A 354 6.54 -23.41 10.45
N LEU A 355 5.24 -23.62 10.62
CA LEU A 355 4.21 -22.60 10.45
C LEU A 355 4.32 -21.49 11.50
N ASN A 356 4.67 -21.80 12.75
CA ASN A 356 4.93 -20.77 13.75
C ASN A 356 6.11 -19.87 13.40
N ILE A 357 7.18 -20.44 12.83
CA ILE A 357 8.32 -19.66 12.33
C ILE A 357 7.86 -18.77 11.17
N PHE A 358 7.12 -19.32 10.22
CA PHE A 358 6.60 -18.57 9.08
C PHE A 358 5.60 -17.48 9.50
N ALA A 359 4.79 -17.69 10.53
CA ALA A 359 3.89 -16.68 11.06
C ALA A 359 4.67 -15.49 11.62
N ASN A 360 5.71 -15.75 12.42
CA ASN A 360 6.58 -14.68 12.95
C ASN A 360 7.33 -13.94 11.85
N GLN A 361 7.73 -14.64 10.78
CA GLN A 361 8.36 -14.04 9.61
C GLN A 361 7.35 -13.23 8.77
N LEU A 362 6.10 -13.67 8.67
CA LEU A 362 5.02 -12.92 8.03
C LEU A 362 4.79 -11.59 8.75
N LEU A 363 4.69 -11.61 10.08
CA LEU A 363 4.54 -10.40 10.90
C LEU A 363 5.70 -9.41 10.64
N GLN A 364 6.93 -9.89 10.53
CA GLN A 364 8.08 -9.05 10.18
C GLN A 364 7.99 -8.44 8.78
N LEU A 365 7.53 -9.23 7.79
CA LEU A 365 7.38 -8.78 6.41
C LEU A 365 6.23 -7.80 6.20
N ILE A 366 5.19 -7.81 7.04
CA ILE A 366 4.13 -6.80 7.00
C ILE A 366 4.49 -5.53 7.80
N GLY A 367 5.63 -5.54 8.52
CA GLY A 367 6.16 -4.37 9.24
C GLY A 367 6.02 -4.41 10.75
N ILE A 368 5.67 -5.55 11.35
CA ILE A 368 5.66 -5.74 12.80
C ILE A 368 7.05 -6.22 13.25
N PRO A 369 7.79 -5.45 14.06
CA PRO A 369 9.16 -5.80 14.42
C PRO A 369 9.21 -7.09 15.25
N HIS A 370 10.28 -7.86 15.08
CA HIS A 370 10.53 -9.03 15.91
C HIS A 370 10.89 -8.58 17.34
N PRO A 371 10.38 -9.24 18.40
CA PRO A 371 10.87 -9.01 19.74
C PRO A 371 12.36 -9.32 19.80
N SER A 372 13.20 -8.31 19.95
CA SER A 372 14.63 -8.52 20.19
C SER A 372 14.80 -9.12 21.58
N SER A 373 15.63 -10.16 21.67
CA SER A 373 15.93 -10.91 22.90
C SER A 373 16.59 -10.08 24.01
N SER A 374 16.83 -8.79 23.78
CA SER A 374 17.50 -7.86 24.70
C SER A 374 16.58 -6.83 25.36
N SER A 375 15.29 -6.77 25.01
CA SER A 375 14.31 -5.91 25.69
C SER A 375 13.24 -6.79 26.33
N SER A 376 13.27 -6.87 27.66
CA SER A 376 12.38 -7.67 28.52
C SER A 376 10.90 -7.26 28.52
N SER A 377 10.45 -6.52 27.52
CA SER A 377 9.13 -5.91 27.43
C SER A 377 8.74 -5.64 25.97
N SER A 378 8.61 -6.72 25.20
CA SER A 378 8.03 -6.66 23.86
C SER A 378 6.60 -6.15 23.93
N SER A 379 6.29 -5.04 23.25
CA SER A 379 4.92 -4.57 23.02
C SER A 379 4.04 -5.72 22.53
N SER A 380 2.80 -5.83 23.02
CA SER A 380 1.90 -6.89 22.59
C SER A 380 1.52 -6.77 21.11
N LEU A 381 1.12 -7.90 20.50
CA LEU A 381 0.71 -7.95 19.10
C LEU A 381 -0.45 -6.98 18.83
N GLU A 382 -1.40 -6.84 19.75
CA GLU A 382 -2.55 -5.93 19.61
C GLU A 382 -2.13 -4.46 19.50
N ILE A 383 -1.17 -4.03 20.33
CA ILE A 383 -0.64 -2.67 20.27
C ILE A 383 0.11 -2.46 18.95
N GLN A 384 0.94 -3.42 18.54
CA GLN A 384 1.69 -3.36 17.30
C GLN A 384 0.78 -3.30 16.07
N LEU A 385 -0.35 -4.02 16.07
CA LEU A 385 -1.34 -3.97 15.00
C LEU A 385 -2.02 -2.60 14.92
N ASP A 386 -2.40 -2.02 16.06
CA ASP A 386 -2.98 -0.68 16.08
C ASP A 386 -1.98 0.38 15.58
N SER A 387 -0.71 0.27 15.99
CA SER A 387 0.39 1.10 15.48
C SER A 387 0.56 0.93 13.97
N LEU A 388 0.58 -0.31 13.47
CA LEU A 388 0.68 -0.60 12.05
C LEU A 388 -0.48 0.01 11.26
N LYS A 389 -1.72 -0.11 11.76
CA LYS A 389 -2.90 0.51 11.13
C LYS A 389 -2.72 2.02 10.97
N ARG A 390 -2.29 2.73 12.01
CA ARG A 390 -2.04 4.18 11.95
C ARG A 390 -0.94 4.56 10.96
N ILE A 391 0.18 3.82 10.97
CA ILE A 391 1.27 4.00 10.00
C ILE A 391 0.77 3.82 8.57
N LEU A 392 0.02 2.74 8.30
CA LEU A 392 -0.49 2.43 6.97
C LEU A 392 -1.48 3.48 6.46
N ILE A 393 -2.41 3.95 7.31
CA ILE A 393 -3.36 5.01 6.95
C ILE A 393 -2.60 6.28 6.55
N TYR A 394 -1.67 6.72 7.41
CA TYR A 394 -0.89 7.92 7.15
C TYR A 394 -0.06 7.80 5.87
N LYS A 395 0.63 6.66 5.71
CA LYS A 395 1.46 6.37 4.53
C LYS A 395 0.64 6.34 3.25
N ASN A 396 -0.49 5.63 3.23
CA ASN A 396 -1.34 5.51 2.05
C ASN A 396 -1.91 6.86 1.62
N ILE A 397 -2.38 7.69 2.57
CA ILE A 397 -2.87 9.04 2.27
C ILE A 397 -1.72 9.92 1.77
N LYS A 398 -0.55 9.88 2.42
CA LYS A 398 0.63 10.67 1.99
C LYS A 398 1.07 10.30 0.57
N SER A 399 1.17 9.01 0.29
CA SER A 399 1.55 8.51 -1.04
C SER A 399 0.49 8.86 -2.09
N SER A 400 -0.81 8.76 -1.74
CA SER A 400 -1.90 9.20 -2.61
C SER A 400 -1.76 10.68 -2.97
N LEU A 401 -1.54 11.54 -1.98
CA LEU A 401 -1.34 12.96 -2.18
C LEU A 401 -0.12 13.26 -3.06
N SER A 402 1.01 12.59 -2.80
CA SER A 402 2.22 12.72 -3.60
C SER A 402 2.01 12.32 -5.07
N ASN A 403 1.27 11.23 -5.32
CA ASN A 403 0.89 10.80 -6.65
C ASN A 403 0.02 11.84 -7.37
N LEU A 404 -0.98 12.39 -6.68
CA LEU A 404 -1.87 13.41 -7.24
C LEU A 404 -1.11 14.72 -7.54
N ILE A 405 -0.23 15.15 -6.63
CA ILE A 405 0.64 16.32 -6.86
C ILE A 405 1.56 16.08 -8.06
N SER A 406 2.13 14.87 -8.18
CA SER A 406 2.99 14.49 -9.31
C SER A 406 2.23 14.46 -10.62
N LEU A 407 0.99 13.97 -10.62
CA LEU A 407 0.09 14.01 -11.78
C LEU A 407 -0.19 15.46 -12.22
N VAL A 408 -0.50 16.36 -11.28
CA VAL A 408 -0.73 17.77 -11.58
C VAL A 408 0.54 18.43 -12.15
N LYS A 409 1.70 18.17 -11.55
CA LYS A 409 2.99 18.66 -12.06
C LYS A 409 3.28 18.16 -13.48
N LEU A 410 3.05 16.88 -13.74
CA LEU A 410 3.24 16.25 -15.05
C LEU A 410 2.28 16.84 -16.10
N SER A 411 1.01 17.02 -15.72
CA SER A 411 0.01 17.66 -16.57
C SER A 411 0.41 19.10 -16.91
N ASN A 412 0.96 19.85 -15.96
CA ASN A 412 1.37 21.23 -16.20
C ASN A 412 2.67 21.34 -17.02
N SER A 413 3.61 20.40 -16.88
CA SER A 413 4.87 20.42 -17.62
C SER A 413 4.72 19.93 -19.07
N LEU A 414 3.81 18.99 -19.32
CA LEU A 414 3.59 18.38 -20.64
C LEU A 414 2.22 18.80 -21.19
N ASN A 415 2.16 20.02 -21.72
CA ASN A 415 0.94 20.59 -22.32
C ASN A 415 0.37 19.78 -23.50
N ASP A 416 1.21 18.95 -24.12
CA ASP A 416 0.86 18.11 -25.27
C ASP A 416 0.25 16.73 -24.88
N ILE A 417 0.12 16.43 -23.59
CA ILE A 417 -0.52 15.19 -23.10
C ILE A 417 -2.03 15.40 -22.90
N THR A 418 -2.86 14.47 -23.42
CA THR A 418 -4.28 14.40 -23.05
C THR A 418 -4.42 14.03 -21.58
N VAL A 419 -5.37 14.67 -20.91
CA VAL A 419 -5.89 14.20 -19.62
C VAL A 419 -7.28 13.60 -19.87
N PRO A 420 -7.43 12.26 -19.87
CA PRO A 420 -8.72 11.60 -20.04
C PRO A 420 -9.71 11.95 -18.93
N LYS A 421 -11.01 11.78 -19.21
CA LYS A 421 -12.07 11.95 -18.19
C LYS A 421 -11.94 10.90 -17.09
N GLU A 422 -11.52 9.70 -17.47
CA GLU A 422 -11.29 8.58 -16.56
C GLU A 422 -10.23 8.94 -15.51
N THR A 423 -9.12 9.57 -15.91
CA THR A 423 -8.09 10.07 -14.97
C THR A 423 -8.71 11.02 -13.95
N ARG A 424 -9.48 12.01 -14.40
CA ARG A 424 -10.17 12.95 -13.50
C ARG A 424 -11.09 12.21 -12.52
N ASP A 425 -11.87 11.26 -13.01
CA ASP A 425 -12.80 10.50 -12.18
C ASP A 425 -12.06 9.66 -11.12
N GLN A 426 -10.90 9.09 -11.46
CA GLN A 426 -10.04 8.40 -10.49
C GLN A 426 -9.44 9.38 -9.47
N VAL A 427 -9.04 10.59 -9.87
CA VAL A 427 -8.55 11.63 -8.95
C VAL A 427 -9.63 12.04 -7.94
N ILE A 428 -10.86 12.26 -8.41
CA ILE A 428 -11.99 12.62 -7.53
C ILE A 428 -12.28 11.47 -6.55
N LYS A 429 -12.27 10.22 -7.03
CA LYS A 429 -12.44 9.05 -6.15
C LYS A 429 -11.33 8.96 -5.11
N ALA A 430 -10.08 9.16 -5.51
CA ALA A 430 -8.94 9.14 -4.58
C ALA A 430 -9.11 10.18 -3.48
N LEU A 431 -9.44 11.43 -3.82
CA LEU A 431 -9.69 12.51 -2.85
C LEU A 431 -10.85 12.18 -1.89
N ASN A 432 -11.95 11.66 -2.42
CA ASN A 432 -13.08 11.22 -1.60
C ASN A 432 -12.67 10.12 -0.61
N TYR A 433 -11.95 9.10 -1.07
CA TYR A 433 -11.47 8.04 -0.19
C TYR A 433 -10.43 8.54 0.82
N MET A 434 -9.57 9.50 0.46
CA MET A 434 -8.65 10.14 1.42
C MET A 434 -9.43 10.83 2.54
N ASN A 435 -10.47 11.58 2.20
CA ASN A 435 -11.33 12.26 3.17
C ASN A 435 -12.09 11.28 4.07
N ILE A 436 -12.61 10.19 3.52
CA ILE A 436 -13.31 9.15 4.31
C ILE A 436 -12.31 8.41 5.21
N ALA A 437 -11.16 7.99 4.67
CA ALA A 437 -10.12 7.31 5.44
C ALA A 437 -9.60 8.17 6.60
N LYS A 438 -9.50 9.49 6.40
CA LYS A 438 -9.16 10.46 7.42
C LYS A 438 -10.18 10.47 8.57
N LEU A 439 -11.47 10.33 8.29
CA LEU A 439 -12.52 10.34 9.30
C LEU A 439 -12.69 8.97 9.98
N GLU A 440 -12.78 7.90 9.20
CA GLU A 440 -13.07 6.55 9.69
C GLU A 440 -11.83 5.80 10.22
N LYS A 441 -10.62 6.33 9.98
CA LYS A 441 -9.34 5.68 10.32
C LYS A 441 -9.27 4.23 9.79
N SER A 442 -9.69 4.03 8.55
CA SER A 442 -9.75 2.71 7.91
C SER A 442 -8.57 2.48 6.98
N VAL A 443 -7.80 1.41 7.23
CA VAL A 443 -6.69 0.99 6.37
C VAL A 443 -7.21 0.64 4.96
N LYS A 444 -8.31 -0.11 4.87
CA LYS A 444 -8.93 -0.52 3.59
C LYS A 444 -9.30 0.69 2.73
N ILE A 445 -9.94 1.71 3.31
CA ILE A 445 -10.34 2.91 2.56
C ILE A 445 -9.11 3.74 2.17
N SER A 446 -8.10 3.85 3.05
CA SER A 446 -6.84 4.52 2.70
C SER A 446 -6.12 3.82 1.54
N ALA A 447 -6.21 2.49 1.47
CA ALA A 447 -5.64 1.70 0.38
C ALA A 447 -6.36 1.94 -0.94
N MET A 448 -7.70 2.02 -0.91
CA MET A 448 -8.49 2.37 -2.09
C MET A 448 -8.11 3.77 -2.62
N ALA A 449 -7.87 4.74 -1.73
CA ALA A 449 -7.37 6.04 -2.15
C ALA A 449 -6.04 5.94 -2.90
N MET A 450 -5.11 5.13 -2.37
CA MET A 450 -3.81 4.89 -2.97
C MET A 450 -3.92 4.22 -4.34
N ASP A 451 -4.73 3.16 -4.45
CA ASP A 451 -4.99 2.46 -5.71
C ASP A 451 -5.62 3.38 -6.77
N ASN A 452 -6.62 4.18 -6.41
CA ASN A 452 -7.24 5.13 -7.35
C ASN A 452 -6.25 6.24 -7.77
N SER A 453 -5.39 6.71 -6.86
CA SER A 453 -4.33 7.68 -7.20
C SER A 453 -3.29 7.09 -8.16
N ASN A 454 -2.90 5.83 -7.97
CA ASN A 454 -1.99 5.11 -8.85
C ASN A 454 -2.64 4.89 -10.23
N LYS A 455 -3.90 4.46 -10.27
CA LYS A 455 -4.66 4.29 -11.52
C LYS A 455 -4.75 5.60 -12.30
N ALA A 456 -4.97 6.72 -11.62
CA ALA A 456 -4.97 8.04 -12.25
C ALA A 456 -3.58 8.39 -12.84
N PHE A 457 -2.51 8.17 -12.09
CA PHE A 457 -1.15 8.50 -12.49
C PHE A 457 -0.63 7.63 -13.64
N PHE A 458 -0.92 6.33 -13.62
CA PHE A 458 -0.47 5.34 -14.62
C PHE A 458 -1.51 5.07 -15.72
N GLU A 459 -2.45 5.99 -15.94
CA GLU A 459 -3.50 5.81 -16.96
C GLU A 459 -2.87 5.62 -18.35
N LYS A 460 -3.21 4.50 -19.00
CA LYS A 460 -2.58 4.03 -20.25
C LYS A 460 -2.62 5.09 -21.36
N LYS A 461 -3.74 5.82 -21.46
CA LYS A 461 -3.92 6.86 -22.49
C LYS A 461 -2.99 8.06 -22.28
N MET A 462 -2.63 8.39 -21.03
CA MET A 462 -1.68 9.46 -20.74
C MET A 462 -0.25 9.04 -21.07
N VAL A 463 0.14 7.83 -20.67
CA VAL A 463 1.48 7.29 -20.91
C VAL A 463 1.76 7.16 -22.42
N GLN A 464 0.81 6.63 -23.20
CA GLN A 464 1.00 6.43 -24.64
C GLN A 464 1.23 7.73 -25.42
N GLN A 465 0.64 8.84 -25.00
CA GLN A 465 0.80 10.11 -25.71
C GLN A 465 2.10 10.83 -25.40
N ALA A 466 2.71 10.58 -24.25
CA ALA A 466 4.08 11.01 -23.99
C ALA A 466 5.05 10.47 -25.06
N TYR A 467 4.76 9.31 -25.66
CA TYR A 467 5.56 8.69 -26.73
C TYR A 467 5.21 9.12 -28.15
N PHE A 468 4.10 9.84 -28.38
CA PHE A 468 3.72 10.36 -29.71
C PHE A 468 3.48 11.88 -29.68
N PRO A 469 4.57 12.68 -29.71
CA PRO A 469 4.50 14.13 -29.74
C PRO A 469 3.62 14.71 -30.84
N SER A 470 3.18 15.96 -30.63
CA SER A 470 2.44 16.78 -31.60
C SER A 470 3.16 16.92 -32.94
N GLU A 471 4.50 16.79 -32.97
CA GLU A 471 5.33 16.80 -34.17
C GLU A 471 4.98 15.68 -35.16
N HIS A 472 4.63 14.48 -34.66
CA HIS A 472 4.20 13.37 -35.53
C HIS A 472 2.81 13.61 -36.11
N LYS A 473 1.91 14.30 -35.39
CA LYS A 473 0.62 14.73 -35.94
C LYS A 473 0.84 15.72 -37.08
N LEU A 474 1.73 16.70 -36.89
CA LEU A 474 2.06 17.68 -37.93
C LEU A 474 2.65 17.00 -39.17
N ALA A 475 3.55 16.02 -38.99
CA ALA A 475 4.11 15.24 -40.09
C ALA A 475 3.05 14.44 -40.89
N VAL A 476 1.97 13.99 -40.24
CA VAL A 476 0.83 13.32 -40.92
C VAL A 476 -0.02 14.30 -41.72
N PHE A 477 -0.20 15.54 -41.24
CA PHE A 477 -0.99 16.57 -41.95
C PHE A 477 -0.19 17.39 -42.97
N LEU A 478 1.15 17.41 -42.89
CA LEU A 478 2.03 18.18 -43.77
C LEU A 478 1.87 17.83 -45.27
N PRO A 479 1.69 16.56 -45.70
CA PRO A 479 1.45 16.22 -47.10
C PRO A 479 0.14 16.81 -47.67
N LEU A 480 -0.87 17.02 -46.81
CA LEU A 480 -2.15 17.62 -47.18
C LEU A 480 -2.10 19.16 -47.14
N LEU A 481 -1.51 19.72 -46.07
CA LEU A 481 -1.42 21.17 -45.85
C LEU A 481 -0.36 21.85 -46.70
N GLY A 482 0.74 21.16 -47.03
CA GLY A 482 1.86 21.72 -47.80
C GLY A 482 1.44 22.23 -49.18
N PRO A 483 0.77 21.43 -50.02
CA PRO A 483 0.28 21.87 -51.32
C PRO A 483 -0.71 23.04 -51.22
N ILE A 484 -1.69 22.95 -50.32
CA ILE A 484 -2.71 23.99 -50.10
C ILE A 484 -2.05 25.30 -49.63
N GLY A 485 -1.15 25.21 -48.65
CA GLY A 485 -0.39 26.33 -48.12
C GLY A 485 0.49 27.00 -49.19
N SER A 486 1.15 26.20 -50.05
CA SER A 486 1.95 26.73 -51.16
C SER A 486 1.10 27.54 -52.14
N ILE A 487 -0.09 27.04 -52.51
CA ILE A 487 -1.02 27.72 -53.42
C ILE A 487 -1.47 29.05 -52.81
N VAL A 488 -1.79 29.08 -51.52
CA VAL A 488 -2.20 30.29 -50.81
C VAL A 488 -1.06 31.31 -50.76
N VAL A 489 0.17 30.89 -50.41
CA VAL A 489 1.34 31.78 -50.35
C VAL A 489 1.67 32.38 -51.72
N PHE A 490 1.69 31.56 -52.79
CA PHE A 490 1.93 32.07 -54.15
C PHE A 490 0.81 33.00 -54.63
N SER A 491 -0.43 32.73 -54.26
CA SER A 491 -1.58 33.58 -54.61
C SER A 491 -1.51 34.93 -53.87
N LEU A 492 -1.12 34.92 -52.59
CA LEU A 492 -0.92 36.13 -51.79
C LEU A 492 0.26 36.97 -52.32
N LEU A 493 1.39 36.33 -52.64
CA LEU A 493 2.57 37.02 -53.20
C LEU A 493 2.28 37.68 -54.54
N ARG A 494 1.45 37.07 -55.39
CA ARG A 494 0.98 37.67 -56.64
C ARG A 494 0.04 38.85 -56.39
N LEU A 495 -0.86 38.74 -55.41
CA LEU A 495 -1.79 39.81 -55.05
C LEU A 495 -1.07 41.06 -54.51
N VAL A 496 0.00 40.85 -53.72
CA VAL A 496 0.82 41.95 -53.15
C VAL A 496 1.76 42.57 -54.18
N LYS A 497 2.31 41.77 -55.10
CA LYS A 497 3.21 42.30 -56.14
C LYS A 497 2.49 43.04 -57.27
N GLY A 498 1.19 42.80 -57.47
CA GLY A 498 0.43 43.34 -58.59
C GLY A 498 0.77 42.65 -59.90
#